data_AF-A0A1N6DQ88-F1
#
_entry.id   AF-A0A1N6DQ88-F1
#
_cell.length_a   1.000
_cell.length_b   1.000
_cell.length_c   1.000
_cell.angle_alpha   90.00
_cell.angle_beta   90.00
_cell.angle_gamma   90.00
#
_symmetry.space_group_name_H-M   'P 1'
#
loop_
_entity.id
_entity.type
_entity.pdbx_description
1 polymer ?
#
loop_
_entity_poly.entity_id
_entity_poly.type
_entity_poly.pdbx_seq_one_letter_code
_entity_poly.pdbx_strand_id
1 'polypeptide(L)' 'MTDTPTANDLGVIITSARARKIIYGSYVLALVGAGATQVAYASLELSAPSWLVASVAVLAYLGIPVGGIAAANTRKS' A
#
# COMPACT_ATOMS: atom_id res chain seq x y z
N MET A 1 29.02 -1.68 22.64
CA MET A 1 27.97 -2.71 22.62
C MET A 1 27.68 -2.98 21.15
N THR A 2 28.26 -4.05 20.62
CA THR A 2 28.29 -4.37 19.19
C THR A 2 27.10 -5.25 18.87
N ASP A 3 26.02 -4.67 18.34
CA ASP A 3 24.88 -5.44 17.85
C ASP A 3 25.32 -6.24 16.63
N THR A 4 25.68 -7.50 16.87
CA THR A 4 25.86 -8.49 15.81
C THR A 4 24.46 -8.76 15.26
N PRO A 5 24.16 -8.48 13.98
CA PRO A 5 22.84 -8.77 13.44
C PRO A 5 22.66 -10.28 13.43
N THR A 6 21.85 -10.80 14.36
CA THR A 6 21.46 -12.21 14.34
C THR A 6 20.53 -12.42 13.16
N ALA A 7 20.67 -13.57 12.50
CA ALA A 7 19.95 -13.94 11.27
C ALA A 7 18.40 -14.00 11.39
N ASN A 8 17.84 -13.53 12.51
CA ASN A 8 16.42 -13.57 12.87
C ASN A 8 15.99 -12.20 13.41
N ASP A 9 15.87 -11.21 12.51
CA ASP A 9 15.04 -10.03 12.74
C ASP A 9 13.56 -10.47 12.68
N LEU A 10 13.10 -11.14 13.75
CA LEU A 10 11.76 -11.75 13.87
C LEU A 10 10.61 -10.73 13.73
N GLY A 11 10.93 -9.42 13.77
CA GLY A 11 9.95 -8.35 13.61
C GLY A 11 9.53 -8.09 12.17
N VAL A 12 10.29 -8.56 11.17
CA VAL A 12 10.07 -8.20 9.76
C VAL A 12 9.33 -9.31 9.01
N ILE A 13 8.03 -9.10 8.74
CA ILE A 13 7.17 -10.06 8.03
C ILE A 13 7.65 -10.33 6.59
N ILE A 14 8.05 -9.27 5.87
CA ILE A 14 8.55 -9.37 4.50
C ILE A 14 10.04 -9.03 4.53
N THR A 15 10.88 -10.06 4.57
CA THR A 15 12.34 -9.90 4.73
C THR A 15 13.00 -9.24 3.51
N SER A 16 12.50 -9.51 2.30
CA SER A 16 13.02 -8.94 1.06
C SER A 16 12.66 -7.45 0.89
N ALA A 17 13.69 -6.59 0.92
CA ALA A 17 13.51 -5.16 0.69
C ALA A 17 12.95 -4.83 -0.70
N ARG A 18 13.32 -5.63 -1.72
CA ARG A 18 12.77 -5.48 -3.08
C ARG A 18 11.29 -5.80 -3.12
N ALA A 19 10.85 -6.87 -2.43
CA ALA A 19 9.44 -7.23 -2.36
C ALA A 19 8.61 -6.14 -1.67
N ARG A 20 9.08 -5.57 -0.56
CA ARG A 20 8.42 -4.45 0.14
C ARG A 20 8.22 -3.25 -0.79
N LYS A 21 9.26 -2.84 -1.52
CA LYS A 21 9.19 -1.72 -2.47
C LYS A 21 8.14 -1.96 -3.55
N ILE A 22 8.08 -3.18 -4.09
CA ILE A 22 7.11 -3.53 -5.13
C ILE A 22 5.70 -3.48 -4.56
N ILE A 23 5.43 -4.18 -3.44
CA ILE A 23 4.08 -4.27 -2.85
C ILE A 23 3.55 -2.89 -2.45
N TYR A 24 4.34 -2.11 -1.72
CA TYR A 24 3.89 -0.79 -1.24
C TYR A 24 3.83 0.20 -2.40
N GLY A 25 4.81 0.17 -3.31
CA GLY A 25 4.84 1.02 -4.48
C GLY A 25 3.66 0.76 -5.42
N SER A 26 3.37 -0.51 -5.74
CA SER A 26 2.23 -0.85 -6.61
C SER A 26 0.90 -0.49 -5.98
N TYR A 27 0.75 -0.69 -4.66
CA TYR A 27 -0.46 -0.29 -3.95
C TYR A 27 -0.69 1.22 -4.01
N VAL A 28 0.35 2.02 -3.74
CA VAL A 28 0.27 3.49 -3.82
C VAL A 28 -0.05 3.94 -5.24
N LEU A 29 0.62 3.39 -6.26
CA LEU A 29 0.37 3.75 -7.65
C LEU A 29 -1.06 3.41 -8.09
N ALA A 30 -1.58 2.25 -7.70
CA ALA A 30 -2.96 1.86 -8.00
C ALA A 30 -3.97 2.81 -7.33
N LEU A 31 -3.76 3.13 -6.06
CA LEU A 31 -4.64 4.04 -5.31
C LEU A 31 -4.63 5.45 -5.90
N VAL A 32 -3.45 5.98 -6.25
CA VAL A 32 -3.31 7.29 -6.90
C VAL A 32 -3.98 7.29 -8.27
N GLY A 33 -3.78 6.26 -9.10
CA GLY A 33 -4.40 6.17 -10.42
C GLY A 33 -5.93 6.12 -10.35
N ALA A 34 -6.47 5.24 -9.50
CA ALA A 34 -7.92 5.12 -9.31
C ALA A 34 -8.53 6.40 -8.70
N GLY A 35 -7.85 6.99 -7.71
CA GLY A 35 -8.27 8.25 -7.08
C GLY A 35 -8.25 9.42 -8.05
N ALA A 36 -7.19 9.59 -8.84
CA ALA A 36 -7.10 10.61 -9.87
C ALA A 36 -8.21 10.45 -10.93
N THR A 37 -8.51 9.20 -11.31
CA THR A 37 -9.62 8.92 -12.23
C THR A 37 -10.96 9.33 -11.60
N GLN A 38 -11.21 9.05 -10.32
CA GLN A 38 -12.42 9.52 -9.65
C GLN A 38 -12.51 11.06 -9.61
N VAL A 39 -11.41 11.74 -9.31
CA VAL A 39 -11.35 13.20 -9.31
C VAL A 39 -11.67 13.75 -10.70
N ALA A 40 -11.17 13.12 -11.77
CA ALA A 40 -11.49 13.52 -13.13
C ALA A 40 -12.99 13.43 -13.43
N TYR A 41 -13.64 12.29 -13.13
CA TYR A 41 -15.10 12.15 -13.29
C TYR A 41 -15.87 13.20 -12.49
N ALA A 42 -15.51 13.41 -11.22
CA ALA A 42 -16.14 14.41 -10.37
C ALA A 42 -15.98 15.83 -10.93
N SER A 43 -14.79 16.19 -11.42
CA SER A 43 -14.50 17.52 -11.99
C SER A 43 -15.26 17.81 -13.29
N LEU A 44 -15.63 16.76 -14.03
CA LEU A 44 -16.41 16.85 -15.27
C LEU A 44 -17.91 16.73 -15.04
N GLU A 45 -18.36 16.65 -13.79
CA GLU A 45 -19.77 16.41 -13.40
C GLU A 45 -20.35 15.13 -14.03
N LEU A 46 -19.49 14.14 -14.27
CA LEU A 46 -19.88 12.84 -14.82
C LEU A 46 -20.05 11.81 -13.70
N SER A 47 -21.02 10.92 -13.89
CA SER A 47 -21.15 9.76 -13.00
C SER A 47 -19.98 8.79 -13.21
N ALA A 48 -19.30 8.43 -12.12
CA ALA A 48 -18.25 7.44 -12.16
C ALA A 48 -18.81 6.05 -12.50
N PRO A 49 -18.15 5.28 -13.38
CA PRO A 49 -18.61 3.94 -13.73
C PRO A 49 -18.46 2.99 -12.53
N SER A 50 -19.33 1.98 -12.46
CA SER A 50 -19.41 1.04 -11.32
C SER A 50 -18.09 0.31 -11.03
N TRP A 51 -17.33 -0.03 -12.07
CA TRP A 51 -16.02 -0.68 -11.91
C TRP A 51 -15.02 0.22 -11.17
N LEU A 52 -15.08 1.54 -11.36
CA LEU A 52 -14.18 2.48 -10.71
C LEU A 52 -14.55 2.65 -9.24
N VAL A 53 -15.85 2.75 -8.95
CA VAL A 53 -16.37 2.80 -7.57
C VAL A 53 -15.97 1.55 -6.79
N ALA A 54 -16.18 0.37 -7.37
CA ALA A 54 -15.79 -0.90 -6.75
C ALA A 54 -14.27 -0.99 -6.56
N SER A 55 -13.48 -0.58 -7.55
CA SER A 55 -12.02 -0.60 -7.48
C SER A 55 -11.49 0.27 -6.34
N VAL A 56 -12.01 1.50 -6.20
CA VAL A 56 -11.61 2.40 -5.11
C VAL A 56 -12.01 1.83 -3.74
N ALA A 57 -13.20 1.24 -3.61
CA ALA A 57 -13.62 0.60 -2.37
C ALA A 57 -12.70 -0.57 -1.97
N VAL A 58 -12.33 -1.43 -2.93
CA VAL A 58 -11.40 -2.54 -2.70
C VAL A 58 -10.02 -2.03 -2.31
N LEU A 59 -9.49 -1.05 -3.05
CA LEU A 59 -8.17 -0.48 -2.73
C LEU A 59 -8.17 0.18 -1.34
N ALA A 60 -9.22 0.92 -0.98
CA ALA A 60 -9.36 1.50 0.35
C ALA A 60 -9.36 0.42 1.45
N TYR A 61 -10.09 -0.68 1.24
CA TYR A 61 -10.12 -1.80 2.18
C TYR A 61 -8.75 -2.48 2.31
N LEU A 62 -8.02 -2.65 1.20
CA LEU A 62 -6.65 -3.18 1.18
C LEU A 62 -5.63 -2.27 1.90
N GLY A 63 -5.95 -1.00 2.13
CA GLY A 63 -5.11 -0.09 2.90
C GLY A 63 -4.84 -0.56 4.32
N ILE A 64 -5.80 -1.26 4.94
CA ILE A 64 -5.64 -1.80 6.30
C ILE A 64 -4.53 -2.86 6.36
N PRO A 65 -4.59 -3.98 5.60
CA PRO A 65 -3.53 -4.98 5.63
C PRO A 65 -2.21 -4.45 5.07
N VAL A 66 -2.21 -3.66 3.98
CA VAL A 66 -0.97 -3.13 3.40
C VAL A 66 -0.27 -2.17 4.37
N GLY A 67 -1.01 -1.26 5.00
CA GLY A 67 -0.49 -0.35 6.00
C GLY A 67 0.00 -1.07 7.26
N GLY A 68 -0.75 -2.06 7.74
CA GLY A 68 -0.35 -2.90 8.88
C GLY A 68 0.95 -3.66 8.61
N ILE A 69 1.08 -4.28 7.44
CA ILE A 69 2.31 -4.95 7.00
C ILE A 69 3.45 -3.94 6.85
N ALA A 70 3.20 -2.74 6.30
CA ALA A 70 4.21 -1.71 6.18
C ALA A 70 4.74 -1.26 7.55
N ALA A 71 3.85 -1.02 8.52
CA ALA A 71 4.20 -0.65 9.89
C ALA A 71 4.94 -1.77 10.62
N ALA A 72 4.55 -3.03 10.45
CA ALA A 72 5.26 -4.16 11.04
C ALA A 72 6.68 -4.33 10.45
N ASN A 73 6.89 -3.93 9.20
CA ASN A 73 8.19 -4.03 8.53
C ASN A 73 9.12 -2.82 8.77
N THR A 74 8.75 -1.86 9.62
CA THR A 74 9.69 -0.82 10.08
C THR A 74 10.40 -1.29 11.35
N ARG A 75 11.73 -1.16 11.39
CA ARG A 75 12.49 -1.48 12.60
C ARG A 75 12.14 -0.48 13.70
N LYS A 76 11.81 -0.96 14.90
CA LYS A 76 11.79 -0.13 16.09
C LYS A 76 13.22 0.34 16.36
N SER A 77 13.45 1.64 16.28
CA SER A 77 14.67 2.27 16.77
C SER A 77 14.64 2.41 18.28
#